data_AF-A0A3E0H4B3-F1
#
_entry.id   AF-A0A3E0H4B3-F1
#
_cell.length_a   1.000
_cell.length_b   1.000
_cell.length_c   1.000
_cell.angle_alpha   90.00
_cell.angle_beta   90.00
_cell.angle_gamma   90.00
#
_symmetry.space_group_name_H-M   'P 1'
#
loop_
_entity.id
_entity.type
_entity.pdbx_description
1 polymer ?
#
loop_
_entity_poly.entity_id
_entity_poly.type
_entity_poly.pdbx_seq_one_letter_code
_entity_poly.pdbx_strand_id
1 'polypeptide(L)'
;MRGENIATLVESMTGRGFRVVEAEVSPNPEDVESALLVELTRKLGFSELGVGGWAAFGDRLWDLLTAKAEPPVAIVVAGLTPGRLHAFVRRVHNVLSLTEAVGLSDDRADRQVEYFFLADWE
;
A
#
# COMPACT_ATOMS: atom_id res chain seq x y z
N MET A 1 -18.73 -12.18 6.77
CA MET A 1 -18.32 -10.82 7.20
C MET A 1 -16.98 -10.35 6.64
N ARG A 2 -15.82 -10.99 6.88
CA ARG A 2 -14.52 -10.48 6.37
C ARG A 2 -14.44 -10.34 4.84
N GLY A 3 -14.93 -11.35 4.12
CA GLY A 3 -14.94 -11.35 2.65
C GLY A 3 -15.93 -10.36 2.02
N GLU A 4 -17.04 -10.06 2.71
CA GLU A 4 -18.05 -9.11 2.21
C GLU A 4 -17.53 -7.67 2.27
N ASN A 5 -16.80 -7.30 3.33
CA ASN A 5 -16.23 -5.96 3.48
C ASN A 5 -15.13 -5.66 2.46
N ILE A 6 -14.28 -6.65 2.14
CA ILE A 6 -13.22 -6.49 1.12
C ILE A 6 -13.86 -6.35 -0.26
N ALA A 7 -14.80 -7.22 -0.61
CA ALA A 7 -15.46 -7.20 -1.91
C ALA A 7 -16.15 -5.85 -2.19
N THR A 8 -16.88 -5.31 -1.20
CA THR A 8 -17.53 -4.00 -1.34
C THR A 8 -16.52 -2.85 -1.46
N LEU A 9 -15.41 -2.90 -0.73
CA LEU A 9 -14.34 -1.90 -0.84
C LEU A 9 -13.69 -1.95 -2.24
N VAL A 10 -13.32 -3.14 -2.70
CA VAL A 10 -12.70 -3.35 -4.02
C VAL A 10 -13.63 -2.87 -5.13
N GLU A 11 -14.91 -3.22 -5.08
CA GLU A 11 -15.92 -2.78 -6.05
C GLU A 11 -16.07 -1.25 -6.04
N SER A 12 -16.15 -0.64 -4.86
CA SER A 12 -16.28 0.80 -4.70
C SER A 12 -15.07 1.58 -5.22
N MET A 13 -13.85 1.08 -4.98
CA MET A 13 -12.61 1.72 -5.43
C MET A 13 -12.44 1.57 -6.94
N THR A 14 -12.70 0.38 -7.46
CA THR A 14 -12.66 0.12 -8.91
C THR A 14 -13.67 1.00 -9.65
N GLY A 15 -14.90 1.16 -9.12
CA GLY A 15 -15.92 2.05 -9.68
C GLY A 15 -15.53 3.54 -9.68
N ARG A 16 -14.55 3.94 -8.87
CA ARG A 16 -13.96 5.29 -8.84
C ARG A 16 -12.73 5.44 -9.73
N GLY A 17 -12.36 4.39 -10.47
CA GLY A 17 -11.21 4.39 -11.38
C GLY A 17 -9.88 4.05 -10.71
N PHE A 18 -9.89 3.55 -9.47
CA PHE A 18 -8.67 3.08 -8.82
C PHE A 18 -8.27 1.70 -9.32
N ARG A 19 -6.97 1.51 -9.53
CA ARG A 19 -6.37 0.17 -9.54
C ARG A 19 -6.28 -0.30 -8.09
N VAL A 20 -6.94 -1.41 -7.77
CA VAL A 20 -6.91 -1.98 -6.43
C VAL A 20 -5.77 -2.99 -6.31
N VAL A 21 -4.96 -2.86 -5.26
CA VAL A 21 -3.85 -3.74 -4.92
C VAL A 21 -4.13 -4.35 -3.56
N GLU A 22 -4.52 -5.62 -3.56
CA GLU A 22 -4.78 -6.39 -2.35
C GLU A 22 -3.50 -7.12 -1.91
N ALA A 23 -3.06 -6.87 -0.68
CA ALA A 23 -1.93 -7.56 -0.04
C ALA A 23 -2.40 -8.24 1.25
N GLU A 24 -1.93 -9.47 1.47
CA GLU A 24 -2.29 -10.29 2.62
C GLU A 24 -1.06 -10.57 3.49
N VAL A 25 -1.10 -10.03 4.70
CA VAL A 25 -0.09 -10.34 5.71
C VAL A 25 -0.32 -11.75 6.21
N SER A 26 0.58 -12.67 5.85
CA SER A 26 0.60 -14.00 6.46
C SER A 26 0.76 -13.87 7.98
N PRO A 27 0.08 -14.73 8.78
CA PRO A 27 0.18 -14.68 10.24
C PRO A 27 1.56 -15.09 10.77
N ASN A 28 2.33 -15.87 9.99
CA ASN A 28 3.59 -16.51 10.38
C ASN A 28 4.83 -16.15 9.51
N PRO A 29 5.29 -14.89 9.54
CA PRO A 29 6.71 -14.59 9.33
C PRO A 29 7.36 -14.09 10.63
N GLU A 30 8.60 -14.49 10.87
CA GLU A 30 9.50 -13.84 11.84
C GLU A 30 9.71 -12.35 11.50
N ASP A 31 9.50 -11.98 10.24
CA ASP A 31 9.57 -10.61 9.72
C ASP A 31 8.35 -10.27 8.82
N VAL A 32 7.25 -9.89 9.47
CA VAL A 32 5.99 -9.47 8.84
C VAL A 32 6.18 -8.27 7.90
N GLU A 33 7.12 -7.38 8.23
CA GLU A 33 7.37 -6.14 7.50
C GLU A 33 8.01 -6.43 6.15
N SER A 34 9.09 -7.23 6.15
CA SER A 34 9.74 -7.64 4.91
C SER A 34 8.82 -8.48 4.03
N ALA A 35 8.02 -9.38 4.61
CA ALA A 35 7.06 -10.18 3.85
C ALA A 35 6.03 -9.32 3.11
N LEU A 36 5.52 -8.29 3.77
CA LEU A 36 4.56 -7.38 3.15
C LEU A 36 5.19 -6.45 2.11
N LEU A 37 6.42 -5.97 2.34
CA LEU A 37 7.15 -5.19 1.34
C LEU A 37 7.39 -6.00 0.06
N VAL A 38 7.77 -7.27 0.19
CA VAL A 38 7.89 -8.20 -0.95
C VAL A 38 6.56 -8.34 -1.67
N GLU A 39 5.48 -8.54 -0.94
CA GLU A 39 4.16 -8.71 -1.55
C GLU A 39 3.69 -7.45 -2.29
N LEU A 40 3.81 -6.28 -1.66
CA LEU A 40 3.45 -5.00 -2.26
C LEU A 40 4.29 -4.70 -3.50
N THR A 41 5.62 -4.91 -3.42
CA THR A 41 6.54 -4.74 -4.56
C THR A 41 6.07 -5.60 -5.73
N ARG A 42 5.77 -6.87 -5.48
CA ARG A 42 5.27 -7.81 -6.51
C ARG A 42 3.92 -7.37 -7.09
N LYS A 43 2.96 -6.98 -6.25
CA LYS A 43 1.60 -6.60 -6.68
C LYS A 43 1.54 -5.27 -7.42
N LEU A 44 2.44 -4.35 -7.09
CA LEU A 44 2.61 -3.08 -7.80
C LEU A 44 3.42 -3.25 -9.10
N GLY A 45 4.03 -4.41 -9.32
CA GLY A 45 4.84 -4.68 -10.51
C GLY A 45 6.20 -3.99 -10.47
N PHE A 46 6.69 -3.66 -9.27
CA PHE A 46 8.02 -3.10 -9.08
C PHE A 46 9.08 -4.18 -9.28
N SER A 47 10.27 -3.78 -9.71
CA SER A 47 11.40 -4.70 -9.81
C SER A 47 11.75 -5.25 -8.43
N GLU A 48 11.99 -6.56 -8.35
CA GLU A 48 12.45 -7.23 -7.13
C GLU A 48 13.93 -6.95 -6.80
N LEU A 49 14.63 -6.19 -7.65
CA LEU A 49 15.99 -5.73 -7.36
C LEU A 49 15.95 -4.66 -6.27
N GLY A 50 16.39 -5.03 -5.06
CA GLY A 50 16.46 -4.12 -3.92
C GLY A 50 15.23 -4.12 -3.00
N VAL A 51 14.45 -5.21 -2.97
CA VAL A 51 13.41 -5.41 -1.94
C VAL A 51 14.09 -5.60 -0.58
N GLY A 52 14.49 -4.51 0.05
CA GLY A 52 15.29 -4.55 1.29
C GLY A 52 14.90 -3.49 2.32
N GLY A 53 13.92 -2.63 2.03
CA GLY A 53 13.43 -1.68 3.02
C GLY A 53 12.52 -0.59 2.45
N TRP A 54 11.87 0.12 3.38
CA TRP A 54 10.91 1.19 3.08
C TRP A 54 11.46 2.34 2.25
N ALA A 55 12.76 2.62 2.31
CA ALA A 55 13.38 3.68 1.51
C ALA A 55 13.31 3.34 0.01
N ALA A 56 13.78 2.15 -0.37
CA ALA A 56 13.70 1.69 -1.75
C ALA A 56 12.26 1.55 -2.24
N PHE A 57 11.35 1.10 -1.38
CA PHE A 57 9.92 1.06 -1.70
C PHE A 57 9.33 2.46 -1.93
N GLY A 58 9.72 3.45 -1.12
CA GLY A 58 9.33 4.84 -1.26
C GLY A 58 9.77 5.45 -2.59
N ASP A 59 11.01 5.19 -3.02
CA ASP A 59 11.52 5.66 -4.32
C ASP A 59 10.71 5.09 -5.50
N ARG A 60 10.31 3.81 -5.42
CA ARG A 60 9.46 3.20 -6.46
C ARG A 60 8.04 3.72 -6.45
N LEU A 61 7.51 4.00 -5.26
CA LEU A 61 6.20 4.64 -5.15
C LEU A 61 6.24 6.06 -5.73
N TRP A 62 7.33 6.79 -5.55
CA TRP A 62 7.56 8.08 -6.21
C TRP A 62 7.54 7.95 -7.74
N ASP A 63 8.24 6.95 -8.29
CA ASP A 63 8.22 6.69 -9.74
C ASP A 63 6.79 6.44 -10.23
N LEU A 64 6.00 5.67 -9.48
CA LEU A 64 4.59 5.38 -9.81
C LEU A 64 3.71 6.63 -9.74
N LEU A 65 3.89 7.48 -8.72
CA LEU A 65 3.13 8.72 -8.55
C LEU A 65 3.42 9.76 -9.64
N THR A 66 4.62 9.74 -10.19
CA THR A 66 5.08 10.69 -11.22
C THR A 66 4.99 10.14 -12.64
N ALA A 67 4.63 8.85 -12.81
CA ALA A 67 4.46 8.19 -14.09
C ALA A 67 3.26 8.78 -14.87
N LYS A 68 3.49 9.14 -16.13
CA LYS A 68 2.43 9.61 -17.02
C LYS A 68 1.58 8.43 -17.47
N ALA A 69 0.28 8.47 -17.15
CA ALA A 69 -0.78 7.54 -17.55
C ALA A 69 -1.09 6.32 -16.65
N GLU A 70 -0.59 6.28 -15.41
CA GLU A 70 -1.08 5.29 -14.42
C GLU A 70 -2.39 5.78 -13.73
N PRO A 71 -3.37 4.90 -13.49
CA PRO A 71 -4.56 5.20 -12.70
C PRO A 71 -4.21 5.38 -11.21
N PRO A 72 -5.06 6.06 -10.41
CA PRO A 72 -4.85 6.13 -8.96
C PRO A 72 -4.87 4.73 -8.33
N VAL A 73 -4.18 4.53 -7.22
CA VAL A 73 -3.96 3.19 -6.63
C VAL A 73 -4.58 3.11 -5.23
N ALA A 74 -5.38 2.09 -5.00
CA ALA A 74 -5.92 1.77 -3.68
C ALA A 74 -5.24 0.51 -3.16
N ILE A 75 -4.46 0.64 -2.08
CA ILE A 75 -3.76 -0.48 -1.44
C ILE A 75 -4.60 -0.98 -0.27
N VAL A 76 -5.06 -2.23 -0.35
CA VAL A 76 -5.83 -2.90 0.70
C VAL A 76 -4.92 -3.91 1.38
N VAL A 77 -4.63 -3.70 2.67
CA VAL A 77 -3.80 -4.62 3.47
C VAL A 77 -4.70 -5.36 4.46
N ALA A 78 -4.80 -6.68 4.29
CA ALA A 78 -5.54 -7.59 5.17
C ALA A 78 -4.58 -8.44 6.03
N GLY A 79 -5.13 -9.13 7.04
CA GLY A 79 -4.35 -10.06 7.88
C GLY A 79 -3.60 -9.42 9.05
N LEU A 80 -3.83 -8.12 9.33
CA LEU A 80 -3.15 -7.42 10.43
C LEU A 80 -3.80 -7.72 11.78
N THR A 81 -2.98 -8.03 12.78
CA THR A 81 -3.39 -8.08 14.20
C THR A 81 -3.22 -6.70 14.85
N PRO A 82 -4.04 -6.33 15.86
CA PRO A 82 -3.99 -4.99 16.46
C PRO A 82 -2.62 -4.55 16.99
N GLY A 83 -1.84 -5.47 17.58
CA GLY A 83 -0.49 -5.19 18.07
C GLY A 83 0.54 -4.93 16.95
N ARG A 84 0.33 -5.52 15.77
CA ARG A 84 1.19 -5.34 14.59
C ARG A 84 0.74 -4.16 13.74
N LEU A 85 -0.55 -3.80 13.80
CA LEU A 85 -1.14 -2.65 13.11
C LEU A 85 -0.45 -1.34 13.50
N HIS A 86 -0.17 -1.10 14.78
CA HIS A 86 0.46 0.17 15.20
C HIS A 86 1.88 0.37 14.64
N ALA A 87 2.72 -0.67 14.70
CA ALA A 87 4.07 -0.61 14.16
C ALA A 87 4.04 -0.44 12.63
N PHE A 88 3.11 -1.12 11.98
CA PHE A 88 2.92 -1.08 10.55
C PHE A 88 2.37 0.27 10.05
N VAL A 89 1.30 0.78 10.68
CA VAL A 89 0.71 2.09 10.40
C VAL A 89 1.75 3.19 10.55
N ARG A 90 2.59 3.15 11.59
CA ARG A 90 3.66 4.16 11.76
C ARG A 90 4.67 4.17 10.61
N ARG A 91 4.99 3.02 10.01
CA ARG A 91 5.89 2.92 8.86
C ARG A 91 5.21 3.35 7.56
N VAL A 92 3.96 2.97 7.36
CA VAL A 92 3.16 3.48 6.23
C VAL A 92 2.92 4.98 6.38
N HIS A 93 2.80 5.51 7.59
CA HIS A 93 2.69 6.96 7.82
C HIS A 93 3.92 7.73 7.36
N ASN A 94 5.12 7.12 7.44
CA ASN A 94 6.33 7.73 6.87
C ASN A 94 6.28 7.74 5.34
N VAL A 95 5.67 6.73 4.72
CA VAL A 95 5.44 6.69 3.27
C VAL A 95 4.35 7.69 2.87
N LEU A 96 3.27 7.81 3.66
CA LEU A 96 2.20 8.79 3.48
C LEU A 96 2.71 10.23 3.60
N SER A 97 3.56 10.49 4.59
CA SER A 97 4.20 11.81 4.76
C SER A 97 5.10 12.16 3.57
N LEU A 98 5.72 11.14 2.96
CA LEU A 98 6.43 11.29 1.69
C LEU A 98 5.45 11.64 0.58
N THR A 99 4.39 10.85 0.34
CA THR A 99 3.40 11.09 -0.72
C THR A 99 2.67 12.43 -0.60
N GLU A 100 2.35 12.88 0.61
CA GLU A 100 1.77 14.20 0.86
C GLU A 100 2.78 15.32 0.57
N ALA A 101 4.04 15.16 1.00
CA ALA A 101 5.10 16.11 0.69
C ALA A 101 5.37 16.19 -0.83
N VAL A 102 5.28 15.07 -1.55
CA VAL A 102 5.38 15.01 -3.02
C VAL A 102 4.24 15.81 -3.66
N GLY A 103 2.99 15.54 -3.31
CA GLY A 103 1.82 16.25 -3.85
C GLY A 103 1.81 17.75 -3.55
N LEU A 104 2.46 18.17 -2.47
CA LEU A 104 2.62 19.58 -2.10
C LEU A 104 3.79 20.28 -2.81
N SER A 105 4.80 19.53 -3.30
CA SER A 105 6.06 20.09 -3.83
C SER A 105 6.32 19.86 -5.32
N ASP A 106 5.63 18.91 -5.95
CA ASP A 106 5.75 18.61 -7.37
C ASP A 106 4.36 18.55 -8.01
N ASP A 107 4.09 19.49 -8.93
CA ASP A 107 2.86 19.60 -9.70
C ASP A 107 2.60 18.41 -10.64
N ARG A 108 3.60 17.54 -10.83
CA ARG A 108 3.47 16.29 -11.58
C ARG A 108 2.95 15.14 -10.72
N ALA A 109 2.95 15.28 -9.39
CA ALA A 109 2.39 14.31 -8.47
C ALA A 109 0.86 14.44 -8.34
N ASP A 110 0.18 14.49 -9.48
CA ASP A 110 -1.28 14.63 -9.60
C ASP A 110 -1.99 13.26 -9.44
N ARG A 111 -1.43 12.38 -8.61
CA ARG A 111 -1.88 10.99 -8.45
C ARG A 111 -2.11 10.66 -6.99
N GLN A 112 -3.25 10.01 -6.73
CA GLN A 112 -3.73 9.66 -5.40
C GLN A 112 -3.41 8.20 -5.10
N VAL A 113 -2.82 7.94 -3.93
CA VAL A 113 -2.63 6.60 -3.38
C VAL A 113 -3.38 6.52 -2.06
N GLU A 114 -4.33 5.61 -1.97
CA GLU A 114 -5.16 5.40 -0.77
C GLU A 114 -4.77 4.09 -0.08
N TYR A 115 -4.69 4.10 1.25
CA TYR A 115 -4.34 2.94 2.05
C TYR A 115 -5.49 2.52 2.96
N PHE A 116 -5.88 1.25 2.86
CA PHE A 116 -6.93 0.64 3.68
C PHE A 116 -6.34 -0.52 4.48
N PHE A 117 -6.40 -0.42 5.82
CA PHE A 117 -5.94 -1.47 6.72
C PHE A 117 -7.12 -2.21 7.33
N LEU A 118 -7.19 -3.52 7.09
CA LEU A 118 -8.26 -4.38 7.59
C LEU A 118 -7.69 -5.29 8.68
N ALA A 119 -7.90 -4.88 9.93
CA ALA A 119 -7.58 -5.69 11.09
C ALA A 119 -8.75 -6.59 11.47
N ASP A 120 -8.44 -7.83 11.86
CA ASP A 120 -9.41 -8.64 12.59
C ASP A 120 -9.42 -8.17 14.04
N TRP A 121 -10.54 -7.60 14.44
CA TRP A 121 -10.83 -7.32 15.84
C TRP A 121 -11.51 -8.57 16.40
N GLU A 122 -10.74 -9.38 17.13
CA GLU A 122 -11.30 -10.37 18.07
C GLU A 122 -11.78 -9.67 19.35
#